data_AF-A0A2D8CE92-F1
#
_entry.id   AF-A0A2D8CE92-F1
#
_cell.length_a   1.000
_cell.length_b   1.000
_cell.length_c   1.000
_cell.angle_alpha   90.00
_cell.angle_beta   90.00
_cell.angle_gamma   90.00
#
_symmetry.space_group_name_H-M   'P 1'
#
loop_
_entity.id
_entity.type
_entity.pdbx_description
1 polymer ?
#
loop_
_entity_poly.entity_id
_entity_poly.type
_entity_poly.pdbx_seq_one_letter_code
_entity_poly.pdbx_strand_id
1 'polypeptide(L)'
;MGRAMLIISIGAVMALGILQLGIQGQRTGIVQNSASSAYEVQIRNKAFTAAQLAMERINESGGTWHPEKNSPWVEDIDGDSISLFYDLSTGSTGGTFSLLEGDTVEINATSWYQDPNSGDRKEINIVTSYVKTAMHFVPEFQSAMAFAVDADDFSFAASGSALISGNDASGTCPSKPAVSVRDNESADKITGADNLFEYLSGGDNSDHLESDSTAIGVDPNLSYEPVDDLVARLSQLSDVIKISGNYKGTMGSADNPGVFFVEDYAKLTGGISEGFGIMVVRSGGELEYEGELSVAGNFKFNGLVIFENAYNMTGRGTPRINGSVLVGKANDTNERLDIDLGGTIDIQYDCTAEKYAQLASASRLGQNRYKRLSTYE
;
A
#
# COMPACT_ATOMS: atom_id res chain seq x y z
N MET A 1 65.11 -24.50 62.01
CA MET A 1 63.74 -24.17 61.54
C MET A 1 63.70 -23.12 60.41
N GLY A 2 64.65 -22.17 60.32
CA GLY A 2 64.64 -21.15 59.24
C GLY A 2 64.82 -21.65 57.79
N ARG A 3 65.52 -22.77 57.56
CA ARG A 3 65.71 -23.34 56.21
C ARG A 3 64.46 -23.96 55.60
N ALA A 4 63.62 -24.61 56.41
CA ALA A 4 62.36 -25.18 55.96
C ALA A 4 61.33 -24.09 55.60
N MET A 5 61.32 -23.00 56.38
CA MET A 5 60.45 -21.84 56.10
C MET A 5 60.82 -21.17 54.77
N LEU A 6 62.12 -21.03 54.47
CA LEU A 6 62.60 -20.46 53.21
C LEU A 6 62.18 -21.29 51.97
N ILE A 7 62.23 -22.63 52.08
CA ILE A 7 61.80 -23.52 50.99
C ILE A 7 60.29 -23.41 50.75
N ILE A 8 59.49 -23.34 51.81
CA ILE A 8 58.04 -23.18 51.72
C ILE A 8 57.68 -21.81 51.13
N SER A 9 58.35 -20.74 51.54
CA SER A 9 58.13 -19.40 50.99
C SER A 9 58.46 -19.31 49.49
N ILE A 10 59.55 -19.93 49.04
CA ILE A 10 59.94 -19.95 47.63
C ILE A 10 58.94 -20.78 46.81
N GLY A 11 58.49 -21.93 47.33
CA GLY A 11 57.47 -22.75 46.69
C GLY A 11 56.13 -22.02 46.54
N ALA A 12 55.72 -21.26 47.55
CA ALA A 12 54.51 -20.45 47.51
C ALA A 12 54.61 -19.31 46.48
N VAL A 13 55.76 -18.64 46.38
CA VAL A 13 56.00 -17.58 45.38
C VAL A 13 55.98 -18.13 43.95
N MET A 14 56.59 -19.30 43.71
CA MET A 14 56.53 -19.94 42.39
C MET A 14 55.12 -20.39 42.02
N ALA A 15 54.38 -21.00 42.97
CA ALA A 15 53.00 -21.43 42.73
C ALA A 15 52.08 -20.23 42.45
N LEU A 16 52.22 -19.13 43.20
CA LEU A 16 51.47 -17.90 42.96
C LEU A 16 51.84 -17.26 41.62
N GLY A 17 53.12 -17.26 41.23
CA GLY A 17 53.56 -16.77 39.92
C GLY A 17 52.96 -17.56 38.75
N ILE A 18 52.92 -18.89 38.84
CA ILE A 18 52.32 -19.76 37.82
C ILE A 18 50.80 -19.54 37.76
N LEU A 19 50.12 -19.42 38.89
CA LEU A 19 48.69 -19.13 38.94
C LEU A 19 48.37 -17.75 38.35
N GLN A 20 49.19 -16.73 38.63
CA GLN A 20 49.00 -15.39 38.10
C GLN A 20 49.21 -15.34 36.58
N LEU A 21 50.19 -16.09 36.05
CA LEU A 21 50.39 -16.26 34.60
C LEU A 21 49.22 -17.01 33.94
N GLY A 22 48.70 -18.05 34.58
CA GLY A 22 47.53 -18.79 34.09
C GLY A 22 46.25 -17.94 34.04
N ILE A 23 46.00 -17.13 35.08
CA ILE A 23 44.87 -16.20 35.15
C ILE A 23 45.01 -15.07 34.13
N GLN A 24 46.23 -14.55 33.91
CA GLN A 24 46.48 -13.57 32.86
C GLN A 24 46.23 -14.16 31.47
N GLY A 25 46.70 -15.38 31.19
CA GLY A 25 46.42 -16.06 29.92
C GLY A 25 44.92 -16.29 29.67
N GLN A 26 44.17 -16.69 30.70
CA GLN A 26 42.70 -16.84 30.61
C GLN A 26 41.99 -15.50 30.40
N ARG A 27 42.41 -14.43 31.09
CA ARG A 27 41.84 -13.08 30.87
C ARG A 27 42.09 -12.59 29.45
N THR A 28 43.30 -12.77 28.93
CA THR A 28 43.63 -12.41 27.54
C THR A 28 42.78 -13.21 26.55
N GLY A 29 42.62 -14.52 26.76
CA GLY A 29 41.78 -15.37 25.90
C GLY A 29 40.29 -14.99 25.93
N ILE A 30 39.73 -14.65 27.10
CA ILE A 30 38.33 -14.20 27.22
C ILE A 30 38.13 -12.84 26.52
N VAL A 31 39.04 -11.89 26.72
CA VAL A 31 38.97 -10.58 26.06
C VAL A 31 39.09 -10.73 24.53
N GLN A 32 40.00 -11.59 24.05
CA GLN A 32 40.18 -11.83 22.61
C GLN A 32 38.96 -12.49 21.97
N ASN A 33 38.38 -13.52 22.60
CA ASN A 33 37.17 -14.16 22.10
C ASN A 33 35.97 -13.20 22.13
N SER A 34 35.88 -12.36 23.16
CA SER A 34 34.82 -11.34 23.24
C SER A 34 34.98 -10.27 22.16
N ALA A 35 36.22 -9.82 21.89
CA ALA A 35 36.51 -8.89 20.81
C ALA A 35 36.21 -9.51 19.43
N SER A 36 36.66 -10.75 19.16
CA SER A 36 36.38 -11.44 17.89
C SER A 36 34.88 -11.62 17.66
N SER A 37 34.12 -12.01 18.68
CA SER A 37 32.67 -12.14 18.60
C SER A 37 31.99 -10.79 18.37
N ALA A 38 32.47 -9.71 19.00
CA ALA A 38 31.97 -8.36 18.75
C ALA A 38 32.22 -7.89 17.30
N TYR A 39 33.42 -8.15 16.75
CA TYR A 39 33.72 -7.85 15.35
C TYR A 39 32.84 -8.64 14.39
N GLU A 40 32.63 -9.93 14.64
CA GLU A 40 31.75 -10.77 13.82
C GLU A 40 30.30 -10.22 13.79
N VAL A 41 29.76 -9.84 14.96
CA VAL A 41 28.42 -9.23 15.05
C VAL A 41 28.38 -7.87 14.33
N GLN A 42 29.42 -7.04 14.48
CA GLN A 42 29.50 -5.75 13.83
C GLN A 42 29.44 -5.88 12.31
N ILE A 43 30.15 -6.85 11.74
CA ILE A 43 30.24 -7.07 10.29
C ILE A 43 28.96 -7.66 9.74
N ARG A 44 28.33 -8.59 10.47
CA ARG A 44 26.98 -9.05 10.13
C ARG A 44 25.99 -7.90 10.07
N ASN A 45 26.01 -7.02 11.08
CA ASN A 45 25.15 -5.84 11.10
C ASN A 45 25.44 -4.90 9.91
N LYS A 46 26.71 -4.71 9.56
CA LYS A 46 27.11 -3.93 8.37
C LYS A 46 26.56 -4.54 7.08
N ALA A 47 26.67 -5.86 6.90
CA ALA A 47 26.11 -6.54 5.73
C ALA A 47 24.56 -6.45 5.67
N PHE A 48 23.87 -6.51 6.81
CA PHE A 48 22.42 -6.24 6.88
C PHE A 48 22.07 -4.79 6.52
N THR A 49 22.84 -3.81 7.02
CA THR A 49 22.66 -2.41 6.67
C THR A 49 22.87 -2.18 5.17
N ALA A 50 23.86 -2.83 4.57
CA ALA A 50 24.09 -2.74 3.13
C ALA A 50 22.92 -3.33 2.32
N ALA A 51 22.33 -4.43 2.77
CA ALA A 51 21.11 -4.97 2.15
C ALA A 51 19.92 -4.00 2.27
N GLN A 52 19.79 -3.27 3.39
CA GLN A 52 18.78 -2.23 3.54
C GLN A 52 19.01 -1.03 2.62
N LEU A 53 20.24 -0.54 2.57
CA LEU A 53 20.64 0.56 1.68
C LEU A 53 20.43 0.20 0.21
N ALA A 54 20.68 -1.05 -0.16
CA ALA A 54 20.41 -1.53 -1.51
C ALA A 54 18.92 -1.40 -1.88
N MET A 55 17.99 -1.77 -0.98
CA MET A 55 16.55 -1.60 -1.23
C MET A 55 16.16 -0.13 -1.43
N GLU A 56 16.74 0.76 -0.64
CA GLU A 56 16.52 2.21 -0.76
C GLU A 56 17.03 2.72 -2.12
N ARG A 57 18.26 2.37 -2.51
CA ARG A 57 18.83 2.78 -3.80
C ARG A 57 18.07 2.20 -5.00
N ILE A 58 17.55 0.97 -4.91
CA ILE A 58 16.69 0.41 -5.96
C ILE A 58 15.43 1.27 -6.11
N ASN A 59 14.84 1.74 -5.00
CA ASN A 59 13.66 2.61 -5.04
C ASN A 59 13.98 4.01 -5.57
N GLU A 60 15.04 4.67 -5.08
CA GLU A 60 15.45 6.01 -5.54
C GLU A 60 15.81 6.04 -7.03
N SER A 61 16.44 4.98 -7.52
CA SER A 61 16.87 4.88 -8.92
C SER A 61 15.75 4.44 -9.88
N GLY A 62 14.55 4.15 -9.37
CA GLY A 62 13.47 3.56 -10.17
C GLY A 62 13.85 2.21 -10.79
N GLY A 63 14.75 1.45 -10.15
CA GLY A 63 15.26 0.17 -10.64
C GLY A 63 16.42 0.23 -11.64
N THR A 64 16.96 1.43 -11.94
CA THR A 64 18.12 1.57 -12.84
C THR A 64 19.45 1.23 -12.15
N TRP A 65 19.52 1.32 -10.84
CA TRP A 65 20.70 0.91 -10.07
C TRP A 65 20.71 -0.60 -9.89
N HIS A 66 21.56 -1.30 -10.66
CA HIS A 66 21.68 -2.75 -10.64
C HIS A 66 23.15 -3.17 -10.60
N PRO A 67 23.80 -3.20 -9.42
CA PRO A 67 25.13 -3.76 -9.27
C PRO A 67 25.11 -5.25 -9.57
N GLU A 68 25.93 -5.67 -10.52
CA GLU A 68 26.07 -7.06 -10.93
C GLU A 68 27.21 -7.74 -10.19
N LYS A 69 27.20 -9.08 -10.16
CA LYS A 69 28.28 -9.88 -9.57
C LYS A 69 29.68 -9.53 -10.08
N ASN A 70 29.80 -9.14 -11.35
CA ASN A 70 31.08 -8.78 -11.98
C ASN A 70 31.49 -7.32 -11.74
N SER A 71 30.55 -6.48 -11.28
CA SER A 71 30.76 -5.07 -10.96
C SER A 71 29.95 -4.73 -9.69
N PRO A 72 30.28 -5.35 -8.54
CA PRO A 72 29.55 -5.13 -7.32
C PRO A 72 29.70 -3.67 -6.90
N TRP A 73 28.68 -3.14 -6.25
CA TRP A 73 28.81 -1.87 -5.57
C TRP A 73 29.67 -2.07 -4.32
N VAL A 74 30.66 -1.19 -4.12
CA VAL A 74 31.60 -1.27 -3.01
C VAL A 74 31.60 0.05 -2.25
N GLU A 75 31.53 -0.01 -0.93
CA GLU A 75 31.65 1.13 -0.04
C GLU A 75 32.45 0.76 1.21
N ASP A 76 33.29 1.70 1.67
CA ASP A 76 34.10 1.53 2.87
C ASP A 76 33.41 2.23 4.05
N ILE A 77 33.04 1.46 5.08
CA ILE A 77 32.40 1.96 6.30
C ILE A 77 33.32 1.66 7.48
N ASP A 78 33.86 2.71 8.08
CA ASP A 78 34.80 2.64 9.21
C ASP A 78 36.05 1.79 8.96
N GLY A 79 36.56 1.79 7.72
CA GLY A 79 37.75 1.04 7.31
C GLY A 79 37.52 -0.42 6.94
N ASP A 80 36.29 -0.93 7.10
CA ASP A 80 35.87 -2.22 6.56
C ASP A 80 35.16 -2.00 5.22
N SER A 81 35.46 -2.84 4.22
CA SER A 81 34.84 -2.71 2.91
C SER A 81 33.65 -3.67 2.77
N ILE A 82 32.56 -3.13 2.25
CA ILE A 82 31.33 -3.85 1.97
C ILE A 82 31.16 -3.87 0.46
N SER A 83 30.93 -5.06 -0.08
CA SER A 83 30.56 -5.25 -1.48
C SER A 83 29.16 -5.85 -1.56
N LEU A 84 28.33 -5.36 -2.47
CA LEU A 84 27.02 -5.92 -2.73
C LEU A 84 26.72 -6.01 -4.23
N PHE A 85 26.01 -7.06 -4.59
CA PHE A 85 25.28 -7.17 -5.86
C PHE A 85 23.90 -7.76 -5.57
N TYR A 86 22.99 -7.66 -6.52
CA TYR A 86 21.72 -8.36 -6.40
C TYR A 86 21.27 -8.98 -7.70
N ASP A 87 20.58 -10.11 -7.59
CA ASP A 87 19.93 -10.78 -8.71
C ASP A 87 18.43 -10.50 -8.66
N LEU A 88 17.85 -10.15 -9.81
CA LEU A 88 16.42 -9.93 -9.98
C LEU A 88 15.83 -11.11 -10.76
N SER A 89 14.99 -11.90 -10.09
CA SER A 89 14.15 -12.89 -10.76
C SER A 89 12.77 -12.29 -10.96
N THR A 90 12.46 -11.93 -12.20
CA THR A 90 11.15 -11.37 -12.53
C THR A 90 10.08 -12.43 -12.34
N GLY A 91 9.11 -12.12 -11.48
CA GLY A 91 7.92 -12.95 -11.31
C GLY A 91 6.88 -12.68 -12.39
N SER A 92 7.01 -11.56 -13.11
CA SER A 92 5.94 -11.11 -14.00
C SER A 92 5.81 -11.98 -15.25
N THR A 93 4.58 -12.35 -15.60
CA THR A 93 4.29 -13.08 -16.85
C THR A 93 4.03 -12.16 -18.05
N GLY A 94 4.12 -10.85 -17.84
CA GLY A 94 3.76 -9.82 -18.81
C GLY A 94 2.25 -9.57 -18.84
N GLY A 95 1.86 -8.35 -19.25
CA GLY A 95 0.45 -7.93 -19.32
C GLY A 95 0.17 -6.67 -18.49
N THR A 96 -1.07 -6.18 -18.56
CA THR A 96 -1.51 -4.90 -18.00
C THR A 96 -1.21 -4.74 -16.50
N PHE A 97 -1.22 -5.83 -15.71
CA PHE A 97 -1.00 -5.78 -14.26
C PHE A 97 0.41 -6.21 -13.82
N SER A 98 1.37 -6.34 -14.74
CA SER A 98 2.71 -6.85 -14.41
C SER A 98 3.44 -6.06 -13.33
N LEU A 99 3.16 -4.75 -13.20
CA LEU A 99 3.73 -3.89 -12.16
C LEU A 99 3.30 -4.29 -10.73
N LEU A 100 2.13 -4.92 -10.60
CA LEU A 100 1.60 -5.40 -9.32
C LEU A 100 2.10 -6.81 -8.97
N GLU A 101 2.69 -7.51 -9.94
CA GLU A 101 3.25 -8.84 -9.71
C GLU A 101 4.57 -8.74 -8.93
N GLY A 102 4.80 -9.69 -8.03
CA GLY A 102 5.97 -9.67 -7.15
C GLY A 102 7.21 -10.25 -7.83
N ASP A 103 8.26 -9.45 -7.92
CA ASP A 103 9.60 -9.93 -8.32
C ASP A 103 10.36 -10.45 -7.10
N THR A 104 11.26 -11.41 -7.30
CA THR A 104 12.19 -11.85 -6.26
C THR A 104 13.53 -11.15 -6.43
N VAL A 105 13.97 -10.45 -5.40
CA VAL A 105 15.28 -9.80 -5.32
C VAL A 105 16.14 -10.58 -4.35
N GLU A 106 17.28 -11.08 -4.80
CA GLU A 106 18.27 -11.73 -3.96
C GLU A 106 19.49 -10.83 -3.81
N ILE A 107 19.68 -10.28 -2.60
CA ILE A 107 20.78 -9.39 -2.29
C ILE A 107 21.93 -10.21 -1.69
N ASN A 108 23.07 -10.17 -2.35
CA ASN A 108 24.31 -10.79 -1.89
C ASN A 108 25.21 -9.69 -1.34
N ALA A 109 25.35 -9.62 -0.02
CA ALA A 109 26.19 -8.64 0.68
C ALA A 109 27.38 -9.35 1.33
N THR A 110 28.58 -9.03 0.86
CA THR A 110 29.83 -9.53 1.45
C THR A 110 30.53 -8.39 2.16
N SER A 111 30.83 -8.59 3.44
CA SER A 111 31.68 -7.68 4.20
C SER A 111 32.88 -8.44 4.76
N TRP A 112 34.02 -7.76 4.86
CA TRP A 112 35.22 -8.35 5.43
C TRP A 112 35.84 -7.44 6.47
N TYR A 113 36.58 -8.04 7.39
CA TYR A 113 37.45 -7.35 8.34
C TYR A 113 38.80 -8.03 8.43
N GLN A 114 39.77 -7.29 8.92
CA GLN A 114 41.06 -7.84 9.29
C GLN A 114 41.03 -8.28 10.75
N ASP A 115 41.24 -9.56 11.03
CA ASP A 115 41.31 -10.07 12.39
C ASP A 115 42.51 -9.41 13.10
N PRO A 116 42.30 -8.64 14.18
CA PRO A 116 43.40 -7.94 14.84
C PRO A 116 44.42 -8.89 15.48
N ASN A 117 44.08 -10.18 15.66
CA ASN A 117 44.97 -11.17 16.27
C ASN A 117 45.81 -11.93 15.25
N SER A 118 45.23 -12.33 14.11
CA SER A 118 45.94 -13.09 13.08
C SER A 118 46.42 -12.23 11.90
N GLY A 119 45.85 -11.04 11.73
CA GLY A 119 46.05 -10.19 10.56
C GLY A 119 45.36 -10.71 9.30
N ASP A 120 44.64 -11.84 9.39
CA ASP A 120 43.94 -12.45 8.26
C ASP A 120 42.66 -11.69 7.94
N ARG A 121 42.34 -11.63 6.65
CA ARG A 121 41.04 -11.17 6.19
C ARG A 121 40.00 -12.27 6.43
N LYS A 122 38.95 -11.93 7.18
CA LYS A 122 37.77 -12.78 7.38
C LYS A 122 36.58 -12.14 6.69
N GLU A 123 35.83 -12.96 5.96
CA GLU A 123 34.69 -12.52 5.17
C GLU A 123 33.41 -13.16 5.70
N ILE A 124 32.32 -12.40 5.66
CA ILE A 124 30.97 -12.87 5.91
C ILE A 124 30.15 -12.50 4.68
N ASN A 125 29.51 -13.50 4.09
CA ASN A 125 28.54 -13.30 3.04
C ASN A 125 27.15 -13.47 3.62
N ILE A 126 26.25 -12.53 3.34
CA ILE A 126 24.85 -12.63 3.71
C ILE A 126 24.03 -12.57 2.43
N VAL A 127 23.22 -13.60 2.22
CA VAL A 127 22.27 -13.67 1.11
C VAL A 127 20.89 -13.44 1.67
N THR A 128 20.23 -12.35 1.27
CA THR A 128 18.85 -12.06 1.70
C THR A 128 17.93 -11.97 0.50
N SER A 129 16.86 -12.78 0.51
CA SER A 129 15.86 -12.79 -0.54
C SER A 129 14.61 -12.01 -0.10
N TYR A 130 14.09 -11.19 -1.01
CA TYR A 130 12.91 -10.35 -0.82
C TYR A 130 11.91 -10.55 -1.97
N VAL A 131 10.62 -10.45 -1.67
CA VAL A 131 9.60 -10.16 -2.68
C VAL A 131 9.46 -8.66 -2.79
N LYS A 132 9.70 -8.13 -4.00
CA LYS A 132 9.50 -6.75 -4.40
C LYS A 132 8.17 -6.64 -5.13
N THR A 133 7.22 -5.90 -4.56
CA THR A 133 5.96 -5.56 -5.23
C THR A 133 5.84 -4.04 -5.31
N ALA A 134 5.14 -3.51 -6.31
CA ALA A 134 4.84 -2.08 -6.31
C ALA A 134 4.01 -1.71 -5.07
N MET A 135 4.32 -0.55 -4.49
CA MET A 135 3.60 -0.05 -3.33
C MET A 135 2.31 0.63 -3.80
N HIS A 136 1.16 0.16 -3.33
CA HIS A 136 -0.12 0.84 -3.47
C HIS A 136 -0.74 1.03 -2.08
N PHE A 137 -1.49 2.12 -1.90
CA PHE A 137 -2.29 2.37 -0.68
C PHE A 137 -3.79 2.18 -0.92
N VAL A 138 -4.18 1.62 -2.06
CA VAL A 138 -5.58 1.31 -2.37
C VAL A 138 -6.05 0.19 -1.42
N PRO A 139 -7.09 0.43 -0.60
CA PRO A 139 -7.67 -0.62 0.24
C PRO A 139 -8.41 -1.64 -0.62
N GLU A 140 -8.59 -2.84 -0.08
CA GLU A 140 -9.41 -3.87 -0.72
C GLU A 140 -10.87 -3.40 -0.80
N PHE A 141 -11.51 -3.61 -1.96
CA PHE A 141 -12.90 -3.22 -2.17
C PHE A 141 -13.82 -4.10 -1.33
N GLN A 142 -14.51 -3.55 -0.34
CA GLN A 142 -15.39 -4.32 0.54
C GLN A 142 -16.79 -4.58 -0.05
N SER A 143 -17.18 -3.81 -1.06
CA SER A 143 -18.51 -3.83 -1.69
C SER A 143 -18.49 -2.99 -2.97
N ALA A 144 -19.61 -2.98 -3.70
CA ALA A 144 -19.81 -2.04 -4.79
C ALA A 144 -19.87 -0.58 -4.30
N MET A 145 -20.50 -0.34 -3.14
CA MET A 145 -20.49 0.95 -2.45
C MET A 145 -20.20 0.78 -0.96
N ALA A 146 -19.29 1.57 -0.38
CA ALA A 146 -18.90 1.51 1.02
C ALA A 146 -19.07 2.88 1.69
N PHE A 147 -19.75 2.92 2.85
CA PHE A 147 -19.92 4.11 3.66
C PHE A 147 -19.03 4.00 4.90
N ALA A 148 -17.88 4.66 4.85
CA ALA A 148 -16.92 4.71 5.95
C ALA A 148 -17.16 5.93 6.87
N VAL A 149 -18.43 6.17 7.19
CA VAL A 149 -18.91 7.29 8.03
C VAL A 149 -19.93 6.78 9.03
N ASP A 150 -20.17 7.54 10.10
CA ASP A 150 -21.15 7.19 11.11
C ASP A 150 -22.57 7.52 10.64
N ALA A 151 -23.56 6.83 11.19
CA ALA A 151 -24.97 6.96 10.81
C ALA A 151 -25.47 8.42 10.80
N ASP A 152 -25.00 9.27 11.71
CA ASP A 152 -25.42 10.68 11.82
C ASP A 152 -24.75 11.62 10.81
N ASP A 153 -23.67 11.17 10.18
CA ASP A 153 -22.87 11.96 9.24
C ASP A 153 -23.36 11.84 7.79
N PHE A 154 -24.39 11.04 7.49
CA PHE A 154 -24.93 10.94 6.13
C PHE A 154 -26.45 10.82 6.02
N SER A 155 -26.97 11.18 4.85
CA SER A 155 -28.29 10.78 4.34
C SER A 155 -28.12 10.01 3.03
N PHE A 156 -29.04 9.09 2.77
CA PHE A 156 -29.02 8.28 1.55
C PHE A 156 -30.42 8.22 0.96
N ALA A 157 -30.50 8.49 -0.34
CA ALA A 157 -31.69 8.27 -1.15
C ALA A 157 -31.24 7.65 -2.49
N ALA A 158 -31.94 6.61 -2.94
CA ALA A 158 -31.82 6.10 -4.30
C ALA A 158 -33.18 6.24 -4.97
N SER A 159 -33.19 6.68 -6.23
CA SER A 159 -34.44 6.85 -6.98
C SER A 159 -34.26 6.60 -8.47
N GLY A 160 -35.37 6.27 -9.15
CA GLY A 160 -35.38 6.00 -10.58
C GLY A 160 -34.99 4.55 -10.91
N SER A 161 -33.96 4.37 -11.72
CA SER A 161 -33.42 3.06 -12.15
C SER A 161 -31.95 2.91 -11.73
N ALA A 162 -31.58 3.50 -10.60
CA ALA A 162 -30.28 3.26 -9.99
C ALA A 162 -30.13 1.78 -9.62
N LEU A 163 -28.92 1.23 -9.77
CA LEU A 163 -28.59 -0.13 -9.38
C LEU A 163 -27.23 -0.15 -8.71
N ILE A 164 -27.15 -0.77 -7.55
CA ILE A 164 -25.91 -1.08 -6.85
C ILE A 164 -25.82 -2.59 -6.75
N SER A 165 -24.87 -3.18 -7.47
CA SER A 165 -24.69 -4.62 -7.55
C SER A 165 -23.35 -5.04 -6.96
N GLY A 166 -23.40 -5.82 -5.88
CA GLY A 166 -22.24 -6.44 -5.24
C GLY A 166 -21.73 -7.69 -5.97
N ASN A 167 -22.39 -8.11 -7.04
CA ASN A 167 -21.95 -9.24 -7.86
C ASN A 167 -20.67 -8.90 -8.61
N ASP A 168 -19.73 -9.83 -8.69
CA ASP A 168 -18.47 -9.58 -9.41
C ASP A 168 -18.72 -9.56 -10.93
N ALA A 169 -18.45 -8.42 -11.56
CA ALA A 169 -18.57 -8.27 -13.02
C ALA A 169 -17.50 -9.07 -13.78
N SER A 170 -16.35 -9.34 -13.15
CA SER A 170 -15.22 -10.00 -13.81
C SER A 170 -15.42 -11.52 -13.94
N GLY A 171 -16.27 -12.12 -13.09
CA GLY A 171 -16.47 -13.56 -13.00
C GLY A 171 -15.26 -14.32 -12.43
N THR A 172 -14.32 -13.63 -11.81
CA THR A 172 -13.07 -14.21 -11.27
C THR A 172 -12.98 -14.18 -9.76
N CYS A 173 -13.80 -13.35 -9.12
CA CYS A 173 -13.81 -13.13 -7.68
C CYS A 173 -15.18 -13.47 -7.09
N PRO A 174 -15.25 -13.77 -5.78
CA PRO A 174 -16.52 -13.93 -5.10
C PRO A 174 -17.29 -12.60 -5.08
N SER A 175 -18.62 -12.68 -5.21
CA SER A 175 -19.50 -11.53 -4.98
C SER A 175 -19.33 -10.98 -3.57
N LYS A 176 -19.42 -9.66 -3.44
CA LYS A 176 -19.34 -8.91 -2.18
C LYS A 176 -20.69 -8.27 -1.88
N PRO A 177 -20.90 -7.70 -0.68
CA PRO A 177 -22.11 -6.91 -0.42
C PRO A 177 -22.33 -5.84 -1.48
N ALA A 178 -23.58 -5.52 -1.80
CA ALA A 178 -23.86 -4.37 -2.67
C ALA A 178 -23.44 -3.07 -1.96
N VAL A 179 -23.83 -2.94 -0.69
CA VAL A 179 -23.41 -1.85 0.18
C VAL A 179 -22.72 -2.38 1.44
N SER A 180 -21.65 -1.74 1.88
CA SER A 180 -21.01 -1.99 3.18
C SER A 180 -21.04 -0.75 4.05
N VAL A 181 -21.37 -0.91 5.33
CA VAL A 181 -21.47 0.17 6.32
C VAL A 181 -20.82 -0.20 7.65
N ARG A 182 -20.57 0.79 8.51
CA ARG A 182 -19.90 0.58 9.81
C ARG A 182 -20.78 -0.10 10.86
N ASP A 183 -22.07 0.23 10.89
CA ASP A 183 -22.99 -0.19 11.94
C ASP A 183 -24.40 -0.47 11.41
N ASN A 184 -25.22 -1.09 12.25
CA ASN A 184 -26.59 -1.45 11.89
C ASN A 184 -27.48 -0.21 11.68
N GLU A 185 -27.25 0.89 12.39
CA GLU A 185 -28.05 2.11 12.25
C GLU A 185 -27.87 2.72 10.84
N SER A 186 -26.65 2.67 10.33
CA SER A 186 -26.31 3.04 8.96
C SER A 186 -26.98 2.10 7.94
N ALA A 187 -27.05 0.80 8.23
CA ALA A 187 -27.74 -0.17 7.38
C ALA A 187 -29.27 0.08 7.34
N ASP A 188 -29.86 0.39 8.49
CA ASP A 188 -31.28 0.72 8.62
C ASP A 188 -31.61 2.03 7.88
N LYS A 189 -30.71 3.03 7.94
CA LYS A 189 -30.81 4.28 7.16
C LYS A 189 -30.79 4.04 5.65
N ILE A 190 -30.02 3.06 5.15
CA ILE A 190 -29.95 2.75 3.72
C ILE A 190 -31.15 1.95 3.24
N THR A 191 -31.58 0.93 3.99
CA THR A 191 -32.80 0.16 3.65
C THR A 191 -34.08 1.00 3.77
N GLY A 192 -34.03 2.11 4.51
CA GLY A 192 -35.20 2.94 4.78
C GLY A 192 -36.08 2.40 5.90
N ALA A 193 -35.60 1.41 6.68
CA ALA A 193 -36.36 0.68 7.68
C ALA A 193 -36.84 1.52 8.89
N ASP A 194 -36.33 2.76 9.08
CA ASP A 194 -36.57 3.50 10.33
C ASP A 194 -36.85 5.01 10.22
N ASN A 195 -37.17 5.54 9.03
CA ASN A 195 -37.35 6.99 8.87
C ASN A 195 -38.75 7.39 8.37
N LEU A 196 -39.41 8.27 9.14
CA LEU A 196 -40.61 9.06 8.76
C LEU A 196 -40.49 9.78 7.39
N PHE A 197 -39.26 9.89 6.87
CA PHE A 197 -38.93 10.39 5.54
C PHE A 197 -39.30 9.45 4.38
N GLU A 198 -39.61 8.17 4.64
CA GLU A 198 -40.14 7.21 3.66
C GLU A 198 -41.38 7.75 2.92
N TYR A 199 -42.20 8.58 3.58
CA TYR A 199 -43.38 9.21 2.99
C TYR A 199 -43.04 10.37 2.01
N LEU A 200 -41.83 10.92 2.06
CA LEU A 200 -41.41 12.09 1.28
C LEU A 200 -40.35 11.79 0.22
N SER A 201 -39.51 10.75 0.41
CA SER A 201 -38.42 10.40 -0.51
C SER A 201 -38.69 9.21 -1.44
N GLY A 202 -39.77 8.44 -1.21
CA GLY A 202 -40.25 7.44 -2.17
C GLY A 202 -39.61 6.05 -2.05
N GLY A 203 -40.00 5.31 -1.02
CA GLY A 203 -39.97 3.83 -1.03
C GLY A 203 -38.73 3.15 -0.43
N ASP A 204 -38.87 1.83 -0.25
CA ASP A 204 -37.83 0.89 0.15
C ASP A 204 -36.69 0.87 -0.88
N ASN A 205 -35.47 1.17 -0.46
CA ASN A 205 -34.30 1.19 -1.35
C ASN A 205 -33.80 -0.21 -1.70
N SER A 206 -34.37 -1.28 -1.12
CA SER A 206 -33.91 -2.66 -1.33
C SER A 206 -33.98 -3.10 -2.80
N ASP A 207 -34.92 -2.55 -3.57
CA ASP A 207 -35.05 -2.80 -5.02
C ASP A 207 -33.86 -2.25 -5.84
N HIS A 208 -33.04 -1.36 -5.26
CA HIS A 208 -31.84 -0.82 -5.90
C HIS A 208 -30.56 -1.59 -5.54
N LEU A 209 -30.64 -2.61 -4.67
CA LEU A 209 -29.50 -3.34 -4.15
C LEU A 209 -29.54 -4.81 -4.57
N GLU A 210 -28.52 -5.27 -5.29
CA GLU A 210 -28.42 -6.67 -5.74
C GLU A 210 -27.09 -7.29 -5.34
N SER A 211 -27.11 -8.48 -4.72
CA SER A 211 -25.89 -9.25 -4.49
C SER A 211 -26.24 -10.70 -4.13
N ASP A 212 -25.46 -11.63 -4.67
CA ASP A 212 -25.49 -13.05 -4.33
C ASP A 212 -24.93 -13.32 -2.92
N SER A 213 -24.21 -12.35 -2.33
CA SER A 213 -23.66 -12.41 -0.98
C SER A 213 -24.64 -11.84 0.05
N THR A 214 -24.89 -10.53 -0.02
CA THR A 214 -25.90 -9.81 0.78
C THR A 214 -26.12 -8.41 0.19
N ALA A 215 -27.35 -7.88 0.26
CA ALA A 215 -27.61 -6.51 -0.18
C ALA A 215 -26.81 -5.49 0.64
N ILE A 216 -26.77 -5.67 1.97
CA ILE A 216 -26.01 -4.80 2.88
C ILE A 216 -25.14 -5.65 3.81
N GLY A 217 -23.86 -5.28 3.93
CA GLY A 217 -22.89 -5.84 4.86
C GLY A 217 -22.54 -4.83 5.95
N VAL A 218 -22.42 -5.27 7.19
CA VAL A 218 -21.98 -4.44 8.31
C VAL A 218 -20.56 -4.85 8.69
N ASP A 219 -19.61 -3.94 8.54
CA ASP A 219 -18.22 -4.10 8.95
C ASP A 219 -17.81 -2.98 9.92
N PRO A 220 -17.78 -3.25 11.23
CA PRO A 220 -17.35 -2.28 12.25
C PRO A 220 -15.92 -1.75 12.08
N ASN A 221 -15.07 -2.44 11.31
CA ASN A 221 -13.70 -2.03 11.06
C ASN A 221 -13.57 -1.16 9.79
N LEU A 222 -14.66 -0.91 9.08
CA LEU A 222 -14.67 -0.03 7.92
C LEU A 222 -14.26 1.38 8.37
N SER A 223 -13.16 1.88 7.80
CA SER A 223 -12.53 3.15 8.15
C SER A 223 -12.13 3.91 6.89
N TYR A 224 -12.32 5.23 6.92
CA TYR A 224 -11.86 6.13 5.86
C TYR A 224 -10.37 6.44 5.97
N GLU A 225 -9.76 6.26 7.14
CA GLU A 225 -8.38 6.69 7.42
C GLU A 225 -7.33 6.19 6.40
N PRO A 226 -7.33 4.91 5.96
CA PRO A 226 -6.38 4.46 4.95
C PRO A 226 -6.57 5.14 3.58
N VAL A 227 -7.81 5.54 3.27
CA VAL A 227 -8.17 6.24 2.03
C VAL A 227 -7.82 7.72 2.14
N ASP A 228 -8.04 8.35 3.29
CA ASP A 228 -7.60 9.73 3.56
C ASP A 228 -6.09 9.88 3.34
N ASP A 229 -5.29 8.96 3.89
CA ASP A 229 -3.84 8.92 3.67
C ASP A 229 -3.46 8.75 2.18
N LEU A 230 -4.17 7.88 1.46
CA LEU A 230 -3.98 7.69 0.02
C LEU A 230 -4.30 8.98 -0.74
N VAL A 231 -5.44 9.61 -0.46
CA VAL A 231 -5.90 10.83 -1.12
C VAL A 231 -4.94 11.98 -0.82
N ALA A 232 -4.52 12.15 0.44
CA ALA A 232 -3.56 13.17 0.85
C ALA A 232 -2.24 13.03 0.09
N ARG A 233 -1.69 11.81 0.00
CA ARG A 233 -0.45 11.53 -0.76
C ARG A 233 -0.61 11.79 -2.26
N LEU A 234 -1.67 11.25 -2.86
CA LEU A 234 -1.91 11.40 -4.30
C LEU A 234 -2.12 12.88 -4.67
N SER A 235 -2.82 13.66 -3.84
CA SER A 235 -3.12 15.06 -4.13
C SER A 235 -1.88 15.98 -4.19
N GLN A 236 -0.74 15.53 -3.64
CA GLN A 236 0.53 16.24 -3.65
C GLN A 236 1.39 15.94 -4.90
N LEU A 237 1.02 14.93 -5.70
CA LEU A 237 1.76 14.53 -6.89
C LEU A 237 1.43 15.45 -8.08
N SER A 238 2.45 15.87 -8.81
CA SER A 238 2.36 16.87 -9.90
C SER A 238 1.61 16.40 -11.14
N ASP A 239 1.49 15.10 -11.31
CA ASP A 239 1.10 14.41 -12.54
C ASP A 239 -0.29 13.76 -12.41
N VAL A 240 -0.96 14.03 -11.29
CA VAL A 240 -2.39 13.82 -11.08
C VAL A 240 -3.20 14.86 -11.87
N ILE A 241 -4.33 14.42 -12.44
CA ILE A 241 -5.17 15.27 -13.27
C ILE A 241 -6.25 15.90 -12.39
N LYS A 242 -6.19 17.22 -12.23
CA LYS A 242 -7.26 18.00 -11.60
C LYS A 242 -8.27 18.42 -12.67
N ILE A 243 -9.52 18.04 -12.47
CA ILE A 243 -10.63 18.22 -13.39
C ILE A 243 -11.52 19.33 -12.81
N SER A 244 -11.72 20.39 -13.58
CA SER A 244 -12.63 21.50 -13.25
C SER A 244 -13.33 22.01 -14.51
N GLY A 245 -14.53 22.60 -14.36
CA GLY A 245 -15.32 23.11 -15.48
C GLY A 245 -15.73 22.02 -16.48
N ASN A 246 -15.80 22.35 -17.79
CA ASN A 246 -16.16 21.38 -18.83
C ASN A 246 -14.92 20.61 -19.31
N TYR A 247 -14.77 19.37 -18.85
CA TYR A 247 -13.64 18.51 -19.18
C TYR A 247 -13.90 17.65 -20.41
N LYS A 248 -12.89 17.50 -21.27
CA LYS A 248 -12.91 16.70 -22.52
C LYS A 248 -11.62 15.87 -22.73
N GLY A 249 -10.83 15.68 -21.67
CA GLY A 249 -9.58 14.92 -21.74
C GLY A 249 -9.79 13.40 -21.60
N THR A 250 -8.70 12.65 -21.45
CA THR A 250 -8.76 11.19 -21.28
C THR A 250 -8.87 10.81 -19.79
N MET A 251 -9.75 9.87 -19.46
CA MET A 251 -9.91 9.35 -18.08
C MET A 251 -9.05 8.10 -17.82
N GLY A 252 -7.84 8.05 -18.40
CA GLY A 252 -6.95 6.89 -18.29
C GLY A 252 -7.34 5.77 -19.26
N SER A 253 -6.54 4.71 -19.26
CA SER A 253 -6.75 3.51 -20.08
C SER A 253 -6.46 2.26 -19.26
N ALA A 254 -6.88 1.08 -19.72
CA ALA A 254 -6.59 -0.17 -19.03
C ALA A 254 -5.08 -0.35 -18.77
N ASP A 255 -4.23 -0.06 -19.75
CA ASP A 255 -2.77 -0.20 -19.65
C ASP A 255 -2.08 0.93 -18.89
N ASN A 256 -2.74 2.08 -18.78
CA ASN A 256 -2.22 3.24 -18.04
C ASN A 256 -3.38 3.93 -17.32
N PRO A 257 -3.83 3.36 -16.18
CA PRO A 257 -4.92 3.92 -15.41
C PRO A 257 -4.44 5.21 -14.71
N GLY A 258 -5.35 6.19 -14.59
CA GLY A 258 -5.04 7.52 -14.09
C GLY A 258 -5.54 7.78 -12.67
N VAL A 259 -5.11 8.90 -12.11
CA VAL A 259 -5.63 9.45 -10.86
C VAL A 259 -6.23 10.82 -11.17
N PHE A 260 -7.50 10.99 -10.84
CA PHE A 260 -8.30 12.16 -11.20
C PHE A 260 -8.91 12.79 -9.95
N PHE A 261 -8.76 14.09 -9.80
CA PHE A 261 -9.43 14.87 -8.76
C PHE A 261 -10.48 15.75 -9.40
N VAL A 262 -11.75 15.51 -9.08
CA VAL A 262 -12.89 16.28 -9.57
C VAL A 262 -13.16 17.40 -8.57
N GLU A 263 -12.92 18.63 -9.00
CA GLU A 263 -13.03 19.85 -8.21
C GLU A 263 -14.00 20.83 -8.92
N ASP A 264 -14.60 21.77 -8.18
CA ASP A 264 -15.36 22.92 -8.72
C ASP A 264 -16.44 22.58 -9.78
N TYR A 265 -17.39 21.71 -9.45
CA TYR A 265 -18.57 21.38 -10.28
C TYR A 265 -18.21 20.95 -11.71
N ALA A 266 -17.18 20.13 -11.85
CA ALA A 266 -16.69 19.76 -13.17
C ALA A 266 -17.68 18.87 -13.93
N LYS A 267 -18.02 19.27 -15.16
CA LYS A 267 -18.84 18.47 -16.07
C LYS A 267 -17.95 17.67 -17.01
N LEU A 268 -18.15 16.36 -17.08
CA LEU A 268 -17.54 15.52 -18.10
C LEU A 268 -18.36 15.70 -19.39
N THR A 269 -17.80 16.36 -20.39
CA THR A 269 -18.50 16.69 -21.65
C THR A 269 -17.96 15.88 -22.82
N GLY A 270 -18.81 15.67 -23.84
CA GLY A 270 -18.68 14.68 -24.91
C GLY A 270 -17.27 14.31 -25.42
N GLY A 271 -17.09 13.01 -25.68
CA GLY A 271 -15.84 12.38 -26.19
C GLY A 271 -15.21 11.37 -25.23
N ILE A 272 -15.66 11.36 -23.97
CA ILE A 272 -15.19 10.44 -22.93
C ILE A 272 -16.26 9.35 -22.75
N SER A 273 -15.96 8.13 -23.18
CA SER A 273 -16.83 6.97 -23.00
C SER A 273 -16.37 6.05 -21.87
N GLU A 274 -15.06 5.97 -21.63
CA GLU A 274 -14.48 5.06 -20.64
C GLU A 274 -13.30 5.71 -19.88
N GLY A 275 -13.11 5.29 -18.64
CA GLY A 275 -11.97 5.65 -17.79
C GLY A 275 -11.54 4.51 -16.87
N PHE A 276 -10.30 4.59 -16.37
CA PHE A 276 -9.65 3.56 -15.56
C PHE A 276 -8.79 4.20 -14.47
N GLY A 277 -8.86 3.69 -13.24
CA GLY A 277 -7.96 4.06 -12.14
C GLY A 277 -8.66 4.58 -10.88
N ILE A 278 -8.22 5.71 -10.35
CA ILE A 278 -8.78 6.32 -9.13
C ILE A 278 -9.40 7.67 -9.46
N MET A 279 -10.63 7.89 -9.03
CA MET A 279 -11.31 9.18 -9.13
C MET A 279 -11.68 9.66 -7.73
N VAL A 280 -11.25 10.86 -7.36
CA VAL A 280 -11.58 11.50 -6.07
C VAL A 280 -12.48 12.68 -6.36
N VAL A 281 -13.70 12.65 -5.83
CA VAL A 281 -14.67 13.73 -5.91
C VAL A 281 -14.66 14.46 -4.57
N ARG A 282 -14.20 15.71 -4.57
CA ARG A 282 -14.09 16.54 -3.37
C ARG A 282 -15.28 17.48 -3.21
N SER A 283 -15.44 18.05 -2.02
CA SER A 283 -16.45 19.08 -1.72
C SER A 283 -16.55 20.15 -2.83
N GLY A 284 -17.75 20.32 -3.40
CA GLY A 284 -18.03 21.19 -4.54
C GLY A 284 -17.89 20.53 -5.92
N GLY A 285 -17.41 19.30 -6.04
CA GLY A 285 -17.44 18.51 -7.27
C GLY A 285 -18.79 17.83 -7.46
N GLU A 286 -19.47 18.11 -8.57
CA GLU A 286 -20.63 17.35 -9.04
C GLU A 286 -20.21 16.56 -10.28
N LEU A 287 -20.64 15.30 -10.42
CA LEU A 287 -20.47 14.53 -11.65
C LEU A 287 -21.69 14.70 -12.56
N GLU A 288 -21.71 15.77 -13.36
CA GLU A 288 -22.75 15.99 -14.38
C GLU A 288 -22.20 15.63 -15.77
N TYR A 289 -22.89 14.74 -16.51
CA TYR A 289 -22.55 14.40 -17.90
C TYR A 289 -23.52 15.08 -18.87
N GLU A 290 -23.05 16.07 -19.63
CA GLU A 290 -23.84 16.76 -20.66
C GLU A 290 -23.37 16.35 -22.08
N GLY A 291 -24.27 15.73 -22.83
CA GLY A 291 -24.11 15.41 -24.26
C GLY A 291 -25.37 15.73 -25.07
N GLU A 292 -25.22 16.11 -26.35
CA GLU A 292 -26.37 16.28 -27.27
C GLU A 292 -27.21 15.00 -27.28
N LEU A 293 -28.55 15.13 -27.29
CA LEU A 293 -29.56 14.08 -27.10
C LEU A 293 -29.44 12.81 -27.98
N SER A 294 -28.51 12.74 -28.93
CA SER A 294 -28.20 11.55 -29.74
C SER A 294 -26.84 10.88 -29.42
N VAL A 295 -26.04 11.50 -28.54
CA VAL A 295 -24.73 11.05 -28.04
C VAL A 295 -24.65 11.27 -26.52
N ALA A 296 -25.75 11.02 -25.80
CA ALA A 296 -25.74 10.82 -24.35
C ALA A 296 -25.10 9.45 -24.06
N GLY A 297 -23.77 9.38 -24.21
CA GLY A 297 -23.00 8.16 -24.05
C GLY A 297 -22.85 7.79 -22.58
N ASN A 298 -23.21 6.55 -22.24
CA ASN A 298 -23.00 5.96 -20.91
C ASN A 298 -21.50 6.01 -20.55
N PHE A 299 -21.06 7.02 -19.80
CA PHE A 299 -19.70 7.07 -19.30
C PHE A 299 -19.46 5.88 -18.37
N LYS A 300 -18.39 5.12 -18.62
CA LYS A 300 -17.98 4.00 -17.77
C LYS A 300 -16.67 4.30 -17.06
N PHE A 301 -16.63 4.13 -15.75
CA PHE A 301 -15.38 4.20 -14.99
C PHE A 301 -15.05 2.84 -14.39
N ASN A 302 -13.83 2.37 -14.61
CA ASN A 302 -13.35 1.07 -14.11
C ASN A 302 -12.28 1.33 -13.05
N GLY A 303 -12.67 1.31 -11.78
CA GLY A 303 -11.72 1.50 -10.69
C GLY A 303 -12.35 1.91 -9.36
N LEU A 304 -11.61 2.70 -8.59
CA LEU A 304 -12.05 3.23 -7.31
C LEU A 304 -12.57 4.66 -7.48
N VAL A 305 -13.80 4.92 -7.04
CA VAL A 305 -14.35 6.27 -6.93
C VAL A 305 -14.47 6.63 -5.45
N ILE A 306 -13.86 7.73 -5.04
CA ILE A 306 -13.86 8.20 -3.65
C ILE A 306 -14.67 9.49 -3.60
N PHE A 307 -15.70 9.53 -2.78
CA PHE A 307 -16.40 10.74 -2.41
C PHE A 307 -15.85 11.21 -1.07
N GLU A 308 -15.05 12.27 -1.11
CA GLU A 308 -14.42 12.90 0.05
C GLU A 308 -15.12 14.22 0.35
N ASN A 309 -15.83 14.30 1.48
CA ASN A 309 -16.54 15.52 1.90
C ASN A 309 -17.50 16.08 0.81
N ALA A 310 -18.00 15.23 -0.09
CA ALA A 310 -18.82 15.65 -1.22
C ALA A 310 -20.30 15.73 -0.83
N TYR A 311 -20.94 16.87 -1.12
CA TYR A 311 -22.29 17.18 -0.64
C TYR A 311 -23.44 16.65 -1.50
N ASN A 312 -23.18 16.26 -2.75
CA ASN A 312 -24.22 15.74 -3.65
C ASN A 312 -23.58 14.85 -4.72
N MET A 313 -24.04 13.61 -4.83
CA MET A 313 -23.79 12.77 -6.01
C MET A 313 -24.95 12.90 -6.99
N THR A 314 -25.13 14.06 -7.62
CA THR A 314 -26.22 14.23 -8.59
C THR A 314 -25.80 13.71 -9.97
N GLY A 315 -25.94 12.41 -10.22
CA GLY A 315 -25.63 11.83 -11.53
C GLY A 315 -26.72 12.14 -12.56
N ARG A 316 -26.52 13.18 -13.37
CA ARG A 316 -27.35 13.39 -14.58
C ARG A 316 -26.71 12.67 -15.76
N GLY A 317 -27.37 11.60 -16.19
CA GLY A 317 -26.89 10.66 -17.22
C GLY A 317 -27.06 9.20 -16.79
N THR A 318 -26.46 8.29 -17.56
CA THR A 318 -26.39 6.84 -17.32
C THR A 318 -24.94 6.42 -17.00
N PRO A 319 -24.27 7.01 -15.99
CA PRO A 319 -22.90 6.62 -15.67
C PRO A 319 -22.89 5.22 -15.08
N ARG A 320 -21.89 4.43 -15.48
CA ARG A 320 -21.63 3.11 -14.92
C ARG A 320 -20.26 3.08 -14.25
N ILE A 321 -20.22 2.63 -13.01
CA ILE A 321 -18.98 2.44 -12.26
C ILE A 321 -18.79 0.94 -12.11
N ASN A 322 -17.73 0.39 -12.72
CA ASN A 322 -17.28 -0.96 -12.45
C ASN A 322 -16.13 -0.87 -11.42
N GLY A 323 -16.30 -1.43 -10.23
CA GLY A 323 -15.32 -1.39 -9.16
C GLY A 323 -15.96 -1.08 -7.81
N SER A 324 -15.48 -0.06 -7.12
CA SER A 324 -16.00 0.30 -5.80
C SER A 324 -16.13 1.81 -5.66
N VAL A 325 -17.23 2.23 -5.05
CA VAL A 325 -17.46 3.60 -4.60
C VAL A 325 -17.26 3.64 -3.10
N LEU A 326 -16.41 4.54 -2.62
CA LEU A 326 -16.14 4.72 -1.20
C LEU A 326 -16.49 6.14 -0.79
N VAL A 327 -17.41 6.22 0.16
CA VAL A 327 -17.89 7.47 0.74
C VAL A 327 -17.22 7.65 2.08
N GLY A 328 -16.57 8.80 2.26
CA GLY A 328 -15.83 9.09 3.47
C GLY A 328 -15.76 10.58 3.79
N LYS A 329 -15.32 10.84 5.01
CA LYS A 329 -15.24 12.18 5.57
C LYS A 329 -13.85 12.39 6.16
N ALA A 330 -13.19 13.48 5.76
CA ALA A 330 -11.96 13.91 6.41
C ALA A 330 -12.30 14.68 7.70
N ASN A 331 -11.40 14.59 8.69
CA ASN A 331 -11.62 15.05 10.07
C ASN A 331 -11.86 16.58 10.24
N ASP A 332 -11.77 17.36 9.16
CA ASP A 332 -11.82 18.82 9.17
C ASP A 332 -13.19 19.42 8.81
N THR A 333 -14.18 18.60 8.44
CA THR A 333 -15.51 19.08 8.07
C THR A 333 -16.57 18.63 9.08
N ASN A 334 -17.48 19.54 9.47
CA ASN A 334 -18.62 19.22 10.35
C ASN A 334 -19.92 18.98 9.56
N GLU A 335 -19.82 18.91 8.24
CA GLU A 335 -20.99 18.88 7.39
C GLU A 335 -21.46 17.43 7.18
N ARG A 336 -22.77 17.28 7.01
CA ARG A 336 -23.42 16.00 6.75
C ARG A 336 -23.33 15.71 5.25
N LEU A 337 -22.98 14.48 4.89
CA LEU A 337 -22.93 14.01 3.50
C LEU A 337 -24.36 13.69 3.03
N ASP A 338 -24.83 14.36 1.99
CA ASP A 338 -26.13 14.04 1.38
C ASP A 338 -25.91 13.25 0.08
N ILE A 339 -26.41 12.01 0.05
CA ILE A 339 -26.13 11.07 -1.04
C ILE A 339 -27.45 10.75 -1.71
N ASP A 340 -27.73 11.48 -2.79
CA ASP A 340 -28.90 11.29 -3.65
C ASP A 340 -28.51 10.63 -4.97
N LEU A 341 -28.69 9.31 -5.05
CA LEU A 341 -28.56 8.51 -6.26
C LEU A 341 -29.83 8.58 -7.10
N GLY A 342 -30.05 9.71 -7.76
CA GLY A 342 -31.14 9.88 -8.73
C GLY A 342 -30.75 9.44 -10.16
N GLY A 343 -31.70 8.87 -10.90
CA GLY A 343 -31.57 8.64 -12.34
C GLY A 343 -31.30 7.18 -12.74
N THR A 344 -30.27 6.93 -13.55
CA THR A 344 -29.94 5.62 -14.15
C THR A 344 -28.46 5.25 -13.91
N ILE A 345 -28.00 5.47 -12.68
CA ILE A 345 -26.63 5.18 -12.25
C ILE A 345 -26.50 3.66 -12.01
N ASP A 346 -25.44 3.05 -12.52
CA ASP A 346 -25.16 1.60 -12.36
C ASP A 346 -23.80 1.42 -11.68
N ILE A 347 -23.77 0.92 -10.45
CA ILE A 347 -22.55 0.64 -9.69
C ILE A 347 -22.42 -0.87 -9.57
N GLN A 348 -21.44 -1.43 -10.25
CA GLN A 348 -21.19 -2.86 -10.30
C GLN A 348 -19.85 -3.17 -9.63
N TYR A 349 -19.83 -4.06 -8.64
CA TYR A 349 -18.58 -4.57 -8.08
C TYR A 349 -17.75 -5.28 -9.15
N ASP A 350 -16.46 -4.94 -9.22
CA ASP A 350 -15.51 -5.58 -10.14
C ASP A 350 -14.13 -5.66 -9.47
N CYS A 351 -13.63 -6.87 -9.22
CA CYS A 351 -12.32 -7.02 -8.60
C CYS A 351 -11.15 -6.77 -9.56
N THR A 352 -11.37 -6.82 -10.88
CA THR A 352 -10.36 -6.39 -11.87
C THR A 352 -10.20 -4.88 -11.83
N ALA A 353 -11.29 -4.15 -11.56
CA ALA A 353 -11.23 -2.71 -11.35
C ALA A 353 -10.40 -2.32 -10.12
N GLU A 354 -10.36 -3.16 -9.07
CA GLU A 354 -9.45 -2.98 -7.95
C GLU A 354 -7.98 -2.95 -8.41
N LYS A 355 -7.60 -3.84 -9.33
CA LYS A 355 -6.24 -3.86 -9.89
C LYS A 355 -5.92 -2.61 -10.71
N TYR A 356 -6.88 -2.04 -11.43
CA TYR A 356 -6.67 -0.75 -12.11
C TYR A 356 -6.43 0.39 -11.12
N ALA A 357 -7.16 0.43 -10.00
CA ALA A 357 -6.93 1.40 -8.94
C ALA A 357 -5.54 1.20 -8.29
N GLN A 358 -5.17 -0.04 -7.95
CA GLN A 358 -3.85 -0.38 -7.40
C GLN A 358 -2.73 0.03 -8.36
N LEU A 359 -2.88 -0.26 -9.66
CA LEU A 359 -1.92 0.11 -10.70
C LEU A 359 -1.80 1.64 -10.86
N ALA A 360 -2.91 2.37 -10.78
CA ALA A 360 -2.92 3.83 -10.81
C ALA A 360 -2.20 4.44 -9.61
N SER A 361 -2.37 3.87 -8.41
CA SER A 361 -1.64 4.33 -7.22
C SER A 361 -0.15 3.99 -7.32
N ALA A 362 0.18 2.75 -7.68
CA ALA A 362 1.54 2.23 -7.78
C ALA A 362 2.39 2.98 -8.81
N SER A 363 1.85 3.24 -10.00
CA SER A 363 2.57 3.93 -11.08
C SER A 363 2.93 5.38 -10.72
N ARG A 364 2.14 6.03 -9.86
CA ARG A 364 2.34 7.42 -9.42
C ARG A 364 3.26 7.55 -8.23
N LEU A 365 3.22 6.59 -7.32
CA LEU A 365 4.13 6.58 -6.18
C LEU A 365 5.56 6.22 -6.60
N GLY A 366 5.72 5.34 -7.60
CA GLY A 366 7.04 4.93 -8.08
C GLY A 366 7.89 4.21 -7.02
N GLN A 367 7.27 3.76 -5.94
CA GLN A 367 7.94 3.09 -4.81
C GLN A 367 7.60 1.61 -4.79
N ASN A 368 8.56 0.79 -4.36
CA ASN A 368 8.35 -0.64 -4.14
C ASN A 368 8.32 -0.96 -2.66
N ARG A 369 7.47 -1.92 -2.31
CA ARG A 369 7.45 -2.59 -1.02
C ARG A 369 8.30 -3.86 -1.12
N TYR A 370 9.14 -4.08 -0.10
CA TYR A 370 9.94 -5.28 0.03
C TYR A 370 9.46 -6.11 1.22
N LYS A 371 9.17 -7.39 0.99
CA LYS A 371 8.89 -8.38 2.04
C LYS A 371 10.01 -9.40 2.07
N ARG A 372 10.76 -9.46 3.17
CA ARG A 372 11.83 -10.45 3.34
C ARG A 372 11.25 -11.87 3.36
N LEU A 373 11.83 -12.76 2.56
CA LEU A 373 11.51 -14.19 2.53
C LEU A 373 12.43 -14.99 3.44
N SER A 374 13.74 -14.79 3.28
CA SER A 374 14.77 -15.56 3.98
C SER A 374 16.10 -14.81 4.03
N THR A 375 16.97 -15.22 4.95
CA THR A 375 18.36 -14.81 5.03
C THR A 375 19.23 -16.04 5.27
N TYR A 376 20.34 -16.14 4.56
CA TYR A 376 21.37 -17.18 4.68
C TYR A 376 22.74 -16.54 4.91
N GLU A 377 23.62 -17.26 5.61
CA GLU A 377 25.01 -16.90 5.90
C GLU A 377 25.97 -17.96 5.35
#